data_AF-A0A9E2N559-F1
#
_entry.id   AF-A0A9E2N559-F1
#
_cell.length_a   1.000
_cell.length_b   1.000
_cell.length_c   1.000
_cell.angle_alpha   90.00
_cell.angle_beta   90.00
_cell.angle_gamma   90.00
#
_symmetry.space_group_name_H-M   'P 1'
#
loop_
_entity.id
_entity.type
_entity.pdbx_description
1 polymer ?
#
loop_
_entity_poly.entity_id
_entity_poly.type
_entity_poly.pdbx_seq_one_letter_code
_entity_poly.pdbx_strand_id
1 'polypeptide(L)'
;MTTACYVIDTSYLLELFRVPGHSNDIAVGLVRKKYEAAIERGDRLFVPLPCIFELGNRIAHVGDGRRRKKLAKYLFETVQSSVDRAMPWT
;
A
#
# COMPACT_ATOMS: atom_id res chain seq x y z
N MET A 1 11.14 -22.31 10.36
CA MET A 1 11.22 -21.17 9.42
C MET A 1 11.00 -19.90 10.23
N THR A 2 11.85 -18.89 10.05
CA THR A 2 11.73 -17.61 10.76
C THR A 2 10.85 -16.68 9.94
N THR A 3 9.69 -16.29 10.45
CA THR A 3 8.82 -15.29 9.82
C THR A 3 9.40 -13.90 10.05
N ALA A 4 9.66 -13.15 8.98
CA ALA A 4 10.09 -11.76 9.11
C ALA A 4 8.89 -10.85 9.38
N CYS A 5 9.16 -9.71 10.02
CA CYS A 5 8.19 -8.66 10.30
C CYS A 5 8.69 -7.37 9.64
N TYR A 6 7.93 -6.85 8.68
CA TYR A 6 8.23 -5.59 8.02
C TYR A 6 7.29 -4.50 8.52
N VAL A 7 7.85 -3.35 8.88
CA VAL A 7 7.08 -2.12 9.11
C VAL A 7 7.12 -1.30 7.84
N ILE A 8 5.94 -0.96 7.32
CA ILE A 8 5.77 -0.37 6.00
C ILE A 8 5.49 1.12 6.14
N ASP A 9 6.37 1.92 5.56
CA ASP A 9 6.25 3.38 5.52
C ASP A 9 5.32 3.87 4.40
N THR A 10 4.85 5.12 4.52
CA THR A 10 4.04 5.81 3.51
C THR A 10 4.65 5.75 2.12
N SER A 11 5.97 5.96 1.98
CA SER A 11 6.64 5.95 0.67
C SER A 11 6.48 4.62 -0.07
N TYR A 12 6.54 3.50 0.65
CA TYR A 12 6.31 2.16 0.08
C TYR A 12 4.86 2.00 -0.39
N LEU A 13 3.90 2.52 0.39
CA LEU A 13 2.49 2.49 0.04
C LEU A 13 2.17 3.35 -1.17
N LEU A 14 2.81 4.52 -1.32
CA LEU A 14 2.60 5.40 -2.48
C LEU A 14 2.97 4.70 -3.80
N GLU A 15 4.05 3.91 -3.79
CA GLU A 15 4.45 3.08 -4.92
C GLU A 15 3.48 1.88 -5.12
N LEU A 16 3.11 1.19 -4.04
CA LEU A 16 2.20 0.03 -4.12
C LEU A 16 0.81 0.42 -4.68
N PHE A 17 0.30 1.58 -4.27
CA PHE A 17 -0.96 2.18 -4.72
C PHE A 17 -0.82 2.96 -6.05
N ARG A 18 0.41 3.19 -6.52
CA ARG A 18 0.73 3.98 -7.73
C ARG A 18 0.08 5.38 -7.69
N VAL A 19 0.26 6.10 -6.59
CA VAL A 19 -0.34 7.43 -6.40
C VAL A 19 0.29 8.44 -7.39
N PRO A 20 -0.49 9.08 -8.28
CA PRO A 20 0.04 10.01 -9.29
C PRO A 20 0.86 11.14 -8.66
N GLY A 21 2.03 11.43 -9.23
CA GLY A 21 2.95 12.45 -8.73
C GLY A 21 3.77 12.02 -7.50
N HIS A 22 3.51 10.83 -6.95
CA HIS A 22 4.17 10.29 -5.77
C HIS A 22 4.68 8.84 -5.98
N SER A 23 4.58 8.32 -7.20
CA SER A 23 5.07 6.99 -7.59
C SER A 23 5.81 7.05 -8.92
N ASN A 24 6.78 6.15 -9.13
CA ASN A 24 7.48 5.99 -10.41
C ASN A 24 7.60 4.52 -10.82
N ASP A 25 7.53 4.24 -12.12
CA ASP A 25 7.35 2.87 -12.62
C ASP A 25 8.48 1.90 -12.23
N ILE A 26 9.71 2.39 -12.09
CA ILE A 26 10.86 1.56 -11.63
C ILE A 26 10.64 1.13 -10.18
N ALA A 27 10.33 2.09 -9.29
CA ALA A 27 10.10 1.79 -7.88
C ALA A 27 8.83 0.93 -7.67
N VAL A 28 7.75 1.19 -8.41
CA VAL A 28 6.53 0.36 -8.38
C VAL A 28 6.86 -1.11 -8.64
N GLY A 29 7.67 -1.41 -9.66
CA GLY A 29 8.06 -2.79 -9.98
C GLY A 29 8.87 -3.44 -8.85
N LEU A 30 9.83 -2.71 -8.28
CA LEU A 30 10.67 -3.20 -7.18
C LEU A 30 9.87 -3.43 -5.90
N VAL A 31 8.98 -2.49 -5.55
CA VAL A 31 8.09 -2.56 -4.38
C VAL A 31 7.13 -3.73 -4.52
N ARG A 32 6.52 -3.90 -5.69
CA ARG A 32 5.61 -5.03 -5.96
C ARG A 32 6.32 -6.38 -5.83
N LYS A 33 7.50 -6.52 -6.42
CA LYS A 33 8.31 -7.75 -6.31
C LYS A 33 8.69 -8.07 -4.85
N LYS A 34 9.07 -7.06 -4.07
CA LYS A 34 9.39 -7.24 -2.64
C LYS A 34 8.17 -7.65 -1.83
N TYR A 35 7.03 -7.03 -2.11
CA TYR A 35 5.75 -7.34 -1.49
C TYR A 35 5.35 -8.80 -1.78
N GLU A 36 5.31 -9.20 -3.05
CA GLU A 36 4.95 -10.56 -3.46
C GLU A 36 5.86 -11.61 -2.80
N ALA A 37 7.17 -11.39 -2.80
CA ALA A 37 8.11 -12.29 -2.16
C ALA A 37 7.90 -12.38 -0.63
N ALA A 38 7.47 -11.31 0.03
CA ALA A 38 7.14 -11.33 1.45
C ALA A 38 5.86 -12.14 1.73
N ILE A 39 4.83 -11.99 0.88
CA ILE A 39 3.60 -12.78 0.96
C ILE A 39 3.89 -14.28 0.75
N GLU A 40 4.68 -14.63 -0.27
CA GLU A 40 5.07 -16.01 -0.57
C GLU A 40 5.81 -16.69 0.57
N ARG A 41 6.63 -15.93 1.33
CA ARG A 41 7.33 -16.44 2.51
C ARG A 41 6.46 -16.51 3.77
N GLY A 42 5.24 -15.99 3.73
CA GLY A 42 4.37 -15.85 4.90
C GLY A 42 4.88 -14.80 5.90
N ASP A 43 5.65 -13.81 5.44
CA ASP A 43 6.11 -12.69 6.26
C ASP A 43 4.95 -11.79 6.67
N ARG A 44 5.12 -11.06 7.78
CA ARG A 44 4.11 -10.13 8.28
C ARG A 44 4.41 -8.70 7.83
N LEU A 45 3.39 -8.01 7.33
CA LEU A 45 3.44 -6.60 6.93
C LEU A 45 2.61 -5.76 7.89
N PHE A 46 3.25 -4.88 8.63
CA PHE A 46 2.61 -3.94 9.55
C PHE A 46 2.68 -2.53 8.99
N VAL A 47 1.53 -1.90 8.76
CA VAL A 47 1.45 -0.49 8.40
C VAL A 47 1.06 0.31 9.65
N PRO A 48 1.89 1.26 10.09
CA PRO A 48 1.51 2.21 11.13
C PRO A 48 0.26 3.01 10.72
N LEU A 49 -0.65 3.22 11.66
CA LEU A 49 -1.86 4.02 11.42
C LEU A 49 -1.58 5.40 10.81
N PRO A 50 -0.54 6.16 11.23
CA PRO A 50 -0.19 7.43 10.59
C PRO A 50 0.11 7.31 9.09
N CYS A 51 0.74 6.23 8.63
CA CYS A 51 1.05 6.02 7.21
C CYS A 51 -0.23 5.86 6.36
N ILE A 52 -1.30 5.32 6.94
CA ILE A 52 -2.62 5.23 6.29
C ILE A 52 -3.21 6.63 6.10
N PHE A 53 -3.11 7.50 7.11
CA PHE A 53 -3.59 8.88 7.03
C PHE A 53 -2.78 9.71 6.05
N GLU A 54 -1.45 9.56 6.04
CA GLU A 54 -0.59 10.22 5.06
C GLU A 54 -0.89 9.78 3.63
N LEU A 55 -1.07 8.47 3.39
CA LEU A 55 -1.50 7.95 2.09
C LEU A 55 -2.85 8.53 1.68
N GLY A 56 -3.83 8.53 2.58
CA GLY A 56 -5.15 9.12 2.35
C GLY A 56 -5.06 10.60 1.99
N ASN A 57 -4.20 11.36 2.68
CA ASN A 57 -3.94 12.77 2.39
C ASN A 57 -3.33 12.96 0.99
N ARG A 58 -2.34 12.14 0.60
CA ARG A 58 -1.77 12.18 -0.75
C ARG A 58 -2.81 11.85 -1.83
N ILE A 59 -3.67 10.87 -1.59
CA ILE A 59 -4.79 10.53 -2.48
C ILE A 59 -5.76 11.71 -2.61
N ALA A 60 -6.11 12.39 -1.52
CA ALA A 60 -7.01 13.54 -1.52
C ALA A 60 -6.53 14.69 -2.42
N HIS A 61 -5.21 14.86 -2.54
CA HIS A 61 -4.58 15.87 -3.40
C HIS A 61 -4.41 15.45 -4.87
N VAL A 62 -4.79 14.23 -5.27
CA VAL A 62 -4.75 13.81 -6.69
C VAL A 62 -5.74 14.65 -7.50
N GLY A 63 -5.25 15.39 -8.51
CA GLY A 63 -6.07 16.33 -9.30
C GLY A 63 -7.21 15.68 -10.09
N ASP A 64 -6.97 14.53 -10.71
CA ASP A 64 -7.98 13.77 -11.45
C ASP A 64 -9.00 13.13 -10.47
N GLY A 65 -10.24 13.66 -10.48
CA GLY A 65 -11.30 13.21 -9.58
C GLY A 65 -11.72 11.75 -9.76
N ARG A 66 -11.62 11.19 -10.97
CA ARG A 66 -11.92 9.77 -11.22
C ARG A 66 -10.85 8.88 -10.60
N ARG A 67 -9.57 9.24 -10.80
CA ARG A 67 -8.43 8.53 -10.18
C ARG A 67 -8.46 8.64 -8.67
N ARG A 68 -8.72 9.83 -8.14
CA ARG A 68 -8.87 10.08 -6.70
C ARG A 68 -9.93 9.18 -6.07
N LYS A 69 -11.13 9.10 -6.67
CA LYS A 69 -12.21 8.22 -6.19
C LYS A 69 -11.81 6.74 -6.24
N LYS A 70 -11.16 6.31 -7.32
CA LYS A 70 -10.68 4.92 -7.47
C LYS A 70 -9.65 4.56 -6.39
N LEU A 71 -8.68 5.43 -6.14
CA LEU A 71 -7.65 5.23 -5.11
C LEU A 71 -8.23 5.23 -3.70
N ALA A 72 -9.16 6.15 -3.40
CA ALA A 72 -9.84 6.19 -2.11
C ALA A 72 -10.64 4.90 -1.83
N LYS A 73 -11.35 4.41 -2.86
CA LYS A 73 -12.05 3.11 -2.78
C LYS A 73 -11.07 1.96 -2.56
N TYR A 74 -9.98 1.93 -3.32
CA TYR A 74 -8.96 0.88 -3.19
C TYR A 74 -8.34 0.89 -1.77
N LEU A 75 -8.03 2.06 -1.21
CA LEU A 75 -7.53 2.18 0.16
C LEU A 75 -8.51 1.62 1.19
N PHE A 76 -9.80 1.95 1.05
CA PHE A 76 -10.84 1.41 1.92
C PHE A 76 -10.89 -0.13 1.86
N GLU A 77 -10.96 -0.69 0.65
CA GLU A 77 -11.02 -2.15 0.44
C GLU A 77 -9.77 -2.85 0.98
N THR A 78 -8.58 -2.28 0.78
CA THR A 78 -7.32 -2.84 1.29
C THR A 78 -7.25 -2.84 2.81
N VAL A 79 -7.65 -1.74 3.47
CA VAL A 79 -7.66 -1.66 4.94
C VAL A 79 -8.68 -2.62 5.52
N GLN A 80 -9.89 -2.69 4.94
CA GLN A 80 -10.92 -3.63 5.37
C GLN A 80 -10.45 -5.09 5.25
N SER A 81 -9.90 -5.48 4.10
CA SER A 81 -9.32 -6.81 3.89
C SER A 81 -8.22 -7.17 4.90
N SER A 82 -7.37 -6.19 5.24
CA SER A 82 -6.28 -6.36 6.21
C SER A 82 -6.80 -6.57 7.64
N VAL A 83 -7.87 -5.86 8.02
CA VAL A 83 -8.54 -6.02 9.32
C VAL A 83 -9.24 -7.39 9.41
N ASP A 84 -9.88 -7.81 8.32
CA ASP A 84 -10.59 -9.09 8.22
C ASP A 84 -9.64 -10.30 8.05
N ARG A 85 -8.32 -10.07 8.05
CA ARG A 85 -7.26 -11.08 7.89
C ARG A 85 -7.32 -11.87 6.58
N ALA A 86 -7.89 -11.28 5.53
CA ALA A 86 -8.04 -11.93 4.22
C ALA A 86 -6.78 -11.79 3.36
N MET A 87 -6.44 -10.56 2.94
CA MET A 87 -5.23 -10.26 2.18
C MET A 87 -4.52 -9.04 2.76
N PRO A 88 -3.23 -9.14 3.12
CA PRO A 88 -2.48 -8.02 3.69
C PRO A 88 -2.09 -7.03 2.60
N TRP A 89 -2.67 -5.84 2.59
CA TRP A 89 -2.17 -4.68 1.81
C TRP A 89 -2.18 -4.74 0.27
N THR A 90 -2.78 -5.75 -0.39
CA THR A 90 -3.28 -5.67 -1.79
C THR A 90 -4.43 -6.62 -2.07
#